data_AF-A0A3Y9BXJ8-F1
#
_entry.id   AF-A0A3Y9BXJ8-F1
#
_cell.length_a   1.000
_cell.length_b   1.000
_cell.length_c   1.000
_cell.angle_alpha   90.00
_cell.angle_beta   90.00
_cell.angle_gamma   90.00
#
_symmetry.space_group_name_H-M   'P 1'
#
loop_
_entity.id
_entity.type
_entity.pdbx_description
1 polymer ?
#
loop_
_entity_poly.entity_id
_entity_poly.type
_entity_poly.pdbx_seq_one_letter_code
_entity_poly.pdbx_strand_id
1 'polypeptide(L)' 'ALTEAGAVKVVKKEMAQGQKQSRFIAWTFMDDDQRRRFITRKR' A
#
# COMPACT_ATOMS: atom_id res chain seq x y z
N ALA A 1 2.74 -9.72 -10.09
CA ALA A 1 1.49 -9.91 -9.33
C ALA A 1 0.74 -8.60 -9.03
N LEU A 2 1.07 -7.80 -8.00
CA LEU A 2 0.26 -6.60 -7.67
C LEU A 2 0.29 -5.51 -8.75
N THR A 3 1.46 -5.27 -9.33
CA THR A 3 1.59 -4.34 -10.47
C THR A 3 0.88 -4.87 -11.71
N GLU A 4 1.01 -6.18 -12.00
CA GLU A 4 0.27 -6.83 -13.09
C GLU A 4 -1.25 -6.79 -12.88
N ALA A 5 -1.71 -6.84 -11.64
CA ALA A 5 -3.11 -6.69 -11.25
C ALA A 5 -3.60 -5.23 -11.30
N GLY A 6 -2.74 -4.27 -11.67
CA GLY A 6 -3.11 -2.86 -11.83
C GLY A 6 -3.01 -2.01 -10.55
N ALA A 7 -2.37 -2.49 -9.49
CA ALA A 7 -2.13 -1.68 -8.30
C ALA A 7 -1.25 -0.47 -8.66
N VAL A 8 -1.79 0.73 -8.52
CA VAL A 8 -1.13 1.99 -8.90
C VAL A 8 -0.08 2.43 -7.88
N LYS A 9 -0.17 1.91 -6.65
CA LYS A 9 0.83 2.16 -5.60
C LYS A 9 1.03 0.92 -4.77
N VAL A 10 2.29 0.48 -4.63
CA VAL A 10 2.70 -0.65 -3.80
C VAL A 10 3.85 -0.19 -2.92
N VAL A 11 3.70 -0.32 -1.60
CA VAL A 11 4.72 0.03 -0.61
C VAL A 11 5.10 -1.24 0.15
N LYS A 12 6.40 -1.52 0.19
CA LYS A 12 6.97 -2.63 0.96
C LYS A 12 7.70 -2.06 2.15
N LYS A 13 7.39 -2.57 3.34
CA LYS A 13 8.10 -2.24 4.57
C LYS A 13 8.74 -3.50 5.10
N GLU A 14 10.05 -3.55 5.02
CA GLU A 14 10.85 -4.60 5.65
C GLU A 14 10.81 -4.42 7.17
N MET A 15 10.71 -5.54 7.88
CA MET A 15 10.68 -5.61 9.33
C MET A 15 11.58 -6.76 9.78
N ALA A 16 12.29 -6.55 10.88
CA ALA A 16 13.11 -7.59 11.48
C ALA A 16 12.87 -7.60 12.99
N GLN A 17 12.66 -8.80 13.54
CA GLN A 17 12.60 -9.02 14.98
C GLN A 17 13.41 -10.27 15.32
N GLY A 18 14.55 -10.07 15.98
CA GLY A 18 15.53 -11.16 16.18
C GLY A 18 15.97 -11.77 14.84
N GLN A 19 16.00 -13.10 14.75
CA GLN A 19 16.30 -13.80 13.48
C GLN A 19 15.12 -13.80 12.49
N LYS A 20 13.92 -13.38 12.90
CA LYS A 20 12.76 -13.36 12.01
C LYS A 20 12.79 -12.11 11.15
N GLN A 21 13.00 -12.31 9.85
CA GLN A 21 12.76 -11.29 8.84
C GLN A 21 11.34 -11.43 8.30
N SER A 22 10.62 -10.32 8.18
CA SER A 22 9.29 -10.25 7.62
C SER A 22 9.12 -8.96 6.82
N ARG A 23 8.01 -8.85 6.08
CA ARG A 23 7.66 -7.61 5.38
C ARG A 23 6.17 -7.39 5.36
N PHE A 24 5.76 -6.13 5.45
CA PHE A 24 4.40 -5.70 5.19
C PHE A 24 4.31 -5.11 3.78
N ILE A 25 3.28 -5.49 3.04
CA ILE A 25 3.00 -4.95 1.71
C ILE A 25 1.66 -4.23 1.78
N ALA A 26 1.69 -2.91 1.63
CA ALA A 26 0.49 -2.09 1.44
C ALA A 26 0.33 -1.78 -0.04
N TRP A 27 -0.89 -1.83 -0.55
CA TRP A 27 -1.18 -1.53 -1.96
C TRP A 27 -2.54 -0.86 -2.13
N THR A 28 -2.73 -0.17 -3.26
CA THR A 28 -4.01 0.42 -3.63
C THR A 28 -4.15 0.53 -5.15
N PHE A 29 -5.40 0.52 -5.63
CA PHE A 29 -5.78 0.89 -7.00
C PHE A 29 -6.08 2.38 -7.15
N MET A 30 -6.18 3.11 -6.03
CA MET A 30 -6.46 4.54 -6.03
C MET A 30 -5.18 5.33 -6.22
N ASP A 31 -5.19 6.27 -7.17
CA ASP A 31 -4.15 7.29 -7.26
C ASP A 31 -4.23 8.25 -6.05
N ASP A 32 -3.22 9.11 -5.91
CA ASP A 32 -3.11 9.99 -4.74
C ASP A 32 -4.28 11.01 -4.64
N ASP A 33 -4.85 11.44 -5.77
CA ASP A 33 -5.98 12.38 -5.81
C ASP A 33 -7.33 11.70 -5.50
N GLN A 34 -7.56 10.49 -6.03
CA GLN A 34 -8.67 9.63 -5.68
C GLN A 34 -8.65 9.29 -4.20
N ARG A 35 -7.48 8.91 -3.68
CA ARG A 35 -7.29 8.64 -2.26
C ARG A 35 -7.57 9.89 -1.40
N ARG A 36 -7.08 11.05 -1.81
CA ARG A 36 -7.32 12.32 -1.08
C ARG A 36 -8.81 12.62 -1.00
N ARG A 37 -9.53 12.53 -2.13
CA ARG A 37 -10.98 12.70 -2.21
C ARG A 37 -11.75 11.68 -1.36
N PHE A 38 -11.31 10.43 -1.34
CA PHE A 38 -11.93 9.38 -0.54
C PHE A 38 -11.81 9.66 0.97
N ILE A 39 -10.65 10.12 1.42
CA ILE A 39 -10.41 10.44 2.83
C ILE A 39 -11.22 11.68 3.25
N THR A 40 -11.30 12.72 2.39
CA THR A 40 -12.08 13.92 2.71
C THR A 40 -13.59 13.71 2.66
N ARG A 41 -14.09 12.74 1.88
CA ARG A 41 -15.52 12.42 1.79
C ARG A 41 -16.09 11.73 3.04
N LYS A 42 -15.23 11.34 3.99
CA LYS A 42 -15.59 10.55 5.18
C LYS A 42 -15.52 11.34 6.49
N ARG A 43 -16.07 12.56 6.50
CA ARG A 43 -16.40 13.30 7.73
C ARG A 43 -17.83 13.79 7.67
#